data_AF-A0A2M8Q746-F1
#
_entry.id   AF-A0A2M8Q746-F1
#
_cell.length_a   1.000
_cell.length_b   1.000
_cell.length_c   1.000
_cell.angle_alpha   90.00
_cell.angle_beta   90.00
_cell.angle_gamma   90.00
#
_symmetry.space_group_name_H-M   'P 1'
#
loop_
_entity.id
_entity.type
_entity.pdbx_description
1 polymer ?
#
loop_
_entity_poly.entity_id
_entity_poly.type
_entity_poly.pdbx_seq_one_letter_code
_entity_poly.pdbx_strand_id
1 'polypeptide(L)'
;MIGFLVKKLIGSKNDREIRRLRPLVAKINEIEAGLSSLSDDDLRRKTAEWKARLSAIKDNAELAAALDALLPEAYAVVKNVCRRLTERRAEVVVRGHTIVWDMIPFDVQIIGAIALHQGKIAEMAT
;
A
#
# COMPACT_ATOMS: atom_id res chain seq x y z
N MET A 1 -5.08 13.25 -37.30
CA MET A 1 -6.29 13.18 -36.45
C MET A 1 -6.63 11.77 -35.96
N ILE A 2 -6.46 10.70 -36.76
CA ILE A 2 -6.79 9.32 -36.36
C ILE A 2 -5.97 8.81 -35.14
N GLY A 3 -4.67 9.10 -35.06
CA GLY A 3 -3.83 8.66 -33.94
C GLY A 3 -4.17 9.29 -32.58
N PHE A 4 -4.78 10.47 -32.56
CA PHE A 4 -5.23 11.15 -31.32
C PHE A 4 -6.50 10.49 -30.76
N LEU A 5 -7.43 10.11 -31.64
CA LEU A 5 -8.65 9.36 -31.30
C LEU A 5 -8.33 7.94 -30.78
N VAL A 6 -7.35 7.26 -31.39
CA VAL A 6 -6.90 5.92 -30.94
C VAL A 6 -6.22 5.97 -29.56
N LYS A 7 -5.38 6.99 -29.31
CA LYS A 7 -4.80 7.23 -27.96
C LYS A 7 -5.87 7.53 -26.91
N LYS A 8 -6.92 8.26 -27.26
CA LYS A 8 -8.03 8.60 -26.37
C LYS A 8 -8.89 7.37 -26.00
N LEU A 9 -8.97 6.38 -26.90
CA LEU A 9 -9.69 5.11 -26.69
C LEU A 9 -8.85 4.06 -25.93
N ILE A 10 -7.55 3.95 -26.20
CA ILE A 10 -6.67 2.92 -25.60
C ILE A 10 -6.02 3.38 -24.29
N GLY A 11 -5.84 4.70 -24.10
CA GLY A 11 -5.15 5.30 -22.97
C GLY A 11 -3.62 5.27 -23.12
N SER A 12 -2.94 6.05 -22.30
CA SER A 12 -1.47 6.06 -22.21
C SER A 12 -0.91 4.77 -21.59
N LYS A 13 0.42 4.60 -21.61
CA LYS A 13 1.08 3.53 -20.87
C LYS A 13 0.76 3.61 -19.37
N ASN A 14 0.74 4.82 -18.83
CA ASN A 14 0.45 5.06 -17.41
C ASN A 14 -1.01 4.76 -17.08
N ASP A 15 -1.96 5.14 -17.96
CA ASP A 15 -3.37 4.80 -17.75
C ASP A 15 -3.60 3.30 -17.70
N ARG A 16 -2.91 2.55 -18.56
CA ARG A 16 -2.98 1.08 -18.57
C ARG A 16 -2.36 0.47 -17.32
N GLU A 17 -1.23 1.01 -16.85
CA GLU A 17 -0.60 0.55 -15.62
C GLU A 17 -1.49 0.81 -14.40
N ILE A 18 -2.05 2.01 -14.29
CA ILE A 18 -3.00 2.36 -13.21
C ILE A 18 -4.20 1.40 -13.23
N ARG A 19 -4.79 1.15 -14.41
CA ARG A 19 -5.90 0.18 -14.55
C ARG A 19 -5.49 -1.23 -14.11
N ARG A 20 -4.25 -1.65 -14.39
CA ARG A 20 -3.73 -2.96 -13.96
C ARG A 20 -3.56 -3.04 -12.44
N LEU A 21 -3.25 -1.93 -11.78
CA LEU A 21 -3.07 -1.88 -10.32
C LEU A 21 -4.40 -1.79 -9.55
N ARG A 22 -5.48 -1.29 -10.15
CA ARG A 22 -6.78 -1.14 -9.48
C ARG A 22 -7.32 -2.41 -8.81
N PRO A 23 -7.27 -3.62 -9.44
CA PRO A 23 -7.70 -4.84 -8.76
C PRO A 23 -6.87 -5.16 -7.51
N LEU A 24 -5.57 -4.86 -7.54
CA LEU A 24 -4.68 -5.06 -6.39
C LEU A 24 -5.02 -4.09 -5.25
N VAL A 25 -5.32 -2.84 -5.57
CA VAL A 25 -5.81 -1.84 -4.59
C VAL A 25 -7.15 -2.27 -3.98
N ALA A 26 -8.08 -2.77 -4.80
CA ALA A 26 -9.35 -3.30 -4.31
C ALA A 26 -9.13 -4.47 -3.34
N LYS A 27 -8.23 -5.41 -3.67
CA LYS A 27 -7.85 -6.51 -2.77
C LYS A 27 -7.25 -6.00 -1.45
N ILE A 28 -6.39 -4.98 -1.49
CA ILE A 28 -5.83 -4.37 -0.27
C ILE A 28 -6.94 -3.78 0.61
N ASN A 29 -7.88 -3.05 0.01
CA ASN A 29 -9.00 -2.45 0.74
C ASN A 29 -9.93 -3.50 1.33
N GLU A 30 -10.18 -4.61 0.61
CA GLU A 30 -10.97 -5.73 1.11
C GLU A 30 -10.31 -6.40 2.32
N ILE A 31 -9.00 -6.68 2.25
CA ILE A 31 -8.25 -7.22 3.38
C ILE A 31 -8.29 -6.23 4.55
N GLU A 32 -8.07 -4.94 4.31
CA GLU A 32 -8.07 -3.89 5.34
C GLU A 32 -9.38 -3.86 6.13
N ALA A 33 -10.51 -3.92 5.43
CA ALA A 33 -11.83 -3.94 6.06
C ALA A 33 -12.00 -5.16 6.98
N GLY A 34 -11.43 -6.31 6.61
CA GLY A 34 -11.44 -7.53 7.42
C GLY A 34 -10.53 -7.48 8.66
N LEU A 35 -9.59 -6.54 8.76
CA LEU A 35 -8.66 -6.41 9.89
C LEU A 35 -9.26 -5.65 11.08
N SER A 36 -10.41 -5.02 10.93
CA SER A 36 -11.08 -4.24 12.00
C SER A 36 -11.42 -5.08 13.23
N SER A 37 -11.55 -6.40 13.10
CA SER A 37 -11.82 -7.34 14.21
C SER A 37 -10.56 -7.71 15.02
N LEU A 38 -9.36 -7.41 14.51
CA LEU A 38 -8.10 -7.80 15.15
C LEU A 38 -7.67 -6.80 16.23
N SER A 39 -6.96 -7.25 17.25
CA SER A 39 -6.31 -6.36 18.22
C SER A 39 -5.02 -5.74 17.66
N ASP A 40 -4.53 -4.67 18.30
CA ASP A 40 -3.22 -4.08 17.95
C ASP A 40 -2.08 -5.11 18.09
N ASP A 41 -2.16 -6.01 19.06
CA ASP A 41 -1.17 -7.07 19.27
C ASP A 41 -1.22 -8.15 18.18
N ASP A 42 -2.40 -8.46 17.66
CA ASP A 42 -2.54 -9.35 16.52
C ASP A 42 -1.90 -8.76 15.27
N LEU A 43 -2.07 -7.46 15.03
CA LEU A 43 -1.42 -6.76 13.93
C LEU A 43 0.12 -6.71 14.09
N ARG A 44 0.63 -6.51 15.31
CA ARG A 44 2.08 -6.61 15.59
C ARG A 44 2.60 -8.02 15.33
N ARG A 45 1.84 -9.05 15.73
CA ARG A 45 2.23 -10.45 15.56
C ARG A 45 2.35 -10.84 14.09
N LYS A 46 1.45 -10.38 13.22
CA LYS A 46 1.59 -10.54 11.76
C LYS A 46 2.96 -10.08 11.25
N THR A 47 3.41 -8.90 11.68
CA THR A 47 4.72 -8.36 11.27
C THR A 47 5.88 -9.23 11.80
N ALA A 48 5.78 -9.73 13.03
CA ALA A 48 6.79 -10.63 13.59
C ALA A 48 6.87 -11.96 12.81
N GLU A 49 5.73 -12.57 12.49
CA GLU A 49 5.64 -13.79 11.69
C GLU A 49 6.21 -13.61 10.29
N TRP A 50 5.88 -12.51 9.61
CA TRP A 50 6.44 -12.20 8.29
C TRP A 50 7.95 -12.02 8.34
N LYS A 51 8.49 -11.28 9.32
CA LYS A 51 9.93 -11.10 9.48
C LYS A 51 10.63 -12.44 9.71
N ALA A 52 10.10 -13.28 10.58
CA ALA A 52 10.65 -14.61 10.83
C ALA A 52 10.71 -15.43 9.54
N ARG A 53 9.58 -15.52 8.80
CA ARG A 53 9.49 -16.25 7.53
C ARG A 53 10.43 -15.70 6.45
N LEU A 54 10.46 -14.38 6.25
CA LEU A 54 11.25 -13.75 5.18
C LEU A 54 12.75 -13.81 5.46
N SER A 55 13.18 -13.74 6.73
CA SER A 55 14.61 -13.77 7.10
C SER A 55 15.31 -15.10 6.78
N ALA A 56 14.52 -16.18 6.64
CA ALA A 56 15.00 -17.49 6.24
C ALA A 56 15.32 -17.59 4.74
N ILE A 57 14.74 -16.71 3.90
CA ILE A 57 14.94 -16.73 2.45
C ILE A 57 16.30 -16.10 2.12
N LYS A 58 17.17 -16.84 1.43
CA LYS A 58 18.53 -16.39 1.05
C LYS A 58 18.63 -16.00 -0.41
N ASP A 59 17.83 -16.61 -1.27
CA ASP A 59 17.77 -16.24 -2.68
C ASP A 59 16.96 -14.94 -2.86
N ASN A 60 17.52 -14.01 -3.63
CA ASN A 60 16.91 -12.70 -3.82
C ASN A 60 15.65 -12.76 -4.69
N ALA A 61 15.57 -13.67 -5.66
CA ALA A 61 14.40 -13.80 -6.52
C ALA A 61 13.24 -14.44 -5.74
N GLU A 62 13.53 -15.44 -4.92
CA GLU A 62 12.54 -16.02 -3.99
C GLU A 62 12.07 -14.98 -2.96
N LEU A 63 12.98 -14.17 -2.42
CA LEU A 63 12.62 -13.12 -1.46
C LEU A 63 11.73 -12.07 -2.13
N ALA A 64 12.06 -11.64 -3.35
CA ALA A 64 11.25 -10.71 -4.12
C ALA A 64 9.84 -11.27 -4.38
N ALA A 65 9.72 -12.53 -4.82
CA ALA A 65 8.44 -13.19 -5.03
C ALA A 65 7.62 -13.31 -3.73
N ALA A 66 8.27 -13.62 -2.61
CA ALA A 66 7.63 -13.68 -1.30
C ALA A 66 7.14 -12.31 -0.81
N LEU A 67 7.88 -11.24 -1.11
CA LEU A 67 7.48 -9.86 -0.82
C LEU A 67 6.31 -9.41 -1.70
N ASP A 68 6.32 -9.73 -2.99
CA ASP A 68 5.21 -9.47 -3.91
C ASP A 68 3.92 -10.16 -3.45
N ALA A 69 4.03 -11.41 -3.00
CA ALA A 69 2.90 -12.16 -2.47
C ALA A 69 2.37 -11.57 -1.15
N LEU A 70 3.25 -11.03 -0.30
CA LEU A 70 2.91 -10.42 0.99
C LEU A 70 2.30 -9.02 0.85
N LEU A 71 2.64 -8.29 -0.22
CA LEU A 71 2.29 -6.89 -0.41
C LEU A 71 0.83 -6.55 -0.08
N PRO A 72 -0.20 -7.31 -0.54
CA PRO A 72 -1.58 -6.94 -0.28
C PRO A 72 -1.93 -6.90 1.21
N GLU A 73 -1.46 -7.90 1.95
CA GLU A 73 -1.72 -8.02 3.38
C GLU A 73 -0.91 -6.99 4.18
N ALA A 74 0.37 -6.80 3.84
CA ALA A 74 1.22 -5.80 4.49
C ALA A 74 0.66 -4.39 4.34
N TYR A 75 0.21 -4.03 3.12
CA TYR A 75 -0.34 -2.70 2.85
C TYR A 75 -1.70 -2.50 3.52
N ALA A 76 -2.52 -3.55 3.59
CA ALA A 76 -3.78 -3.54 4.33
C ALA A 76 -3.54 -3.30 5.83
N VAL A 77 -2.55 -3.97 6.44
CA VAL A 77 -2.17 -3.75 7.84
C VAL A 77 -1.72 -2.31 8.08
N VAL A 78 -0.88 -1.74 7.22
CA VAL A 78 -0.45 -0.34 7.33
C VAL A 78 -1.64 0.61 7.26
N LYS A 79 -2.53 0.43 6.27
CA LYS A 79 -3.73 1.27 6.12
C LYS A 79 -4.66 1.16 7.33
N ASN A 80 -4.87 -0.04 7.87
CA ASN A 80 -5.68 -0.26 9.07
C ASN A 80 -5.07 0.44 10.29
N VAL A 81 -3.75 0.37 10.48
CA VAL A 81 -3.07 1.09 11.57
C VAL A 81 -3.25 2.60 11.41
N CYS A 82 -3.05 3.16 10.21
CA CYS A 82 -3.31 4.58 9.95
C CYS A 82 -4.75 5.01 10.26
N ARG A 83 -5.74 4.14 9.97
CA ARG A 83 -7.14 4.34 10.36
C ARG A 83 -7.29 4.38 11.89
N ARG A 84 -6.76 3.39 12.61
CA ARG A 84 -6.80 3.36 14.09
C ARG A 84 -6.15 4.57 14.72
N LEU A 85 -5.02 5.04 14.18
CA LEU A 85 -4.35 6.26 14.62
C LEU A 85 -5.25 7.50 14.47
N THR A 86 -6.00 7.57 13.36
CA THR A 86 -6.97 8.64 13.10
C THR A 86 -8.14 8.57 14.10
N GLU A 87 -8.75 7.40 14.27
CA GLU A 87 -9.90 7.19 15.14
C GLU A 87 -9.60 7.51 16.61
N ARG A 88 -8.41 7.12 17.10
CA ARG A 88 -7.96 7.43 18.46
C ARG A 88 -7.39 8.84 18.63
N ARG A 89 -7.38 9.65 17.56
CA ARG A 89 -6.79 11.01 17.53
C ARG A 89 -5.36 11.03 18.06
N ALA A 90 -4.54 10.08 17.61
CA ALA A 90 -3.18 9.93 18.09
C ALA A 90 -2.37 11.21 17.85
N GLU A 91 -1.67 11.68 18.87
CA GLU A 91 -0.78 12.83 18.75
C GLU A 91 0.64 12.39 18.37
N VAL A 92 1.25 13.09 17.42
CA VAL A 92 2.64 12.86 17.00
C VAL A 92 3.38 14.19 16.98
N VAL A 93 4.67 14.16 17.37
CA VAL A 93 5.52 15.35 17.37
C VAL A 93 6.35 15.39 16.08
N VAL A 94 6.13 16.42 15.27
CA VAL A 94 6.84 16.64 14.00
C VAL A 94 7.50 18.00 14.04
N ARG A 95 8.84 18.03 13.97
CA ARG A 95 9.65 19.26 14.03
C ARG A 95 9.30 20.15 15.24
N GLY A 96 9.02 19.54 16.39
CA GLY A 96 8.65 20.24 17.63
C GLY A 96 7.18 20.67 17.74
N HIS A 97 6.35 20.39 16.72
CA HIS A 97 4.92 20.66 16.77
C HIS A 97 4.14 19.36 17.02
N THR A 98 3.26 19.38 18.02
CA THR A 98 2.28 18.32 18.22
C THR A 98 1.16 18.46 17.18
N ILE A 99 0.94 17.41 16.40
CA ILE A 99 -0.15 17.33 15.43
C ILE A 99 -0.98 16.08 15.71
N VAL A 100 -2.28 16.17 15.46
CA VAL A 100 -3.18 15.01 15.51
C VAL A 100 -3.05 14.26 14.19
N TRP A 101 -2.90 12.94 14.26
CA TRP A 101 -2.90 12.07 13.10
C TRP A 101 -4.28 12.07 12.44
N ASP A 102 -4.36 12.53 11.19
CA ASP A 102 -5.59 12.57 10.39
C ASP A 102 -5.31 12.10 8.95
N MET A 103 -4.69 10.93 8.83
CA MET A 103 -4.20 10.42 7.55
C MET A 103 -4.57 8.94 7.39
N ILE A 104 -5.41 8.65 6.40
CA ILE A 104 -5.70 7.28 5.95
C ILE A 104 -5.29 7.19 4.48
N PRO A 105 -4.39 6.26 4.10
CA PRO A 105 -3.94 6.14 2.72
C PRO A 105 -5.09 6.04 1.70
N PHE A 106 -5.14 7.00 0.78
CA PHE A 106 -6.03 6.98 -0.38
C PHE A 106 -5.58 5.91 -1.40
N ASP A 107 -6.50 5.47 -2.25
CA ASP A 107 -6.21 4.51 -3.31
C ASP A 107 -5.07 4.96 -4.23
N VAL A 108 -4.96 6.27 -4.51
CA VAL A 108 -3.86 6.83 -5.30
C VAL A 108 -2.51 6.74 -4.59
N GLN A 109 -2.49 6.85 -3.25
CA GLN A 109 -1.27 6.68 -2.46
C GLN A 109 -0.85 5.21 -2.40
N ILE A 110 -1.82 4.28 -2.35
CA ILE A 110 -1.55 2.84 -2.45
C ILE A 110 -0.96 2.49 -3.82
N ILE A 111 -1.48 3.07 -4.91
CA ILE A 111 -0.91 2.93 -6.25
C ILE A 111 0.55 3.43 -6.27
N GLY A 112 0.79 4.61 -5.69
CA GLY A 112 2.14 5.17 -5.58
C GLY A 112 3.08 4.23 -4.80
N ALA A 113 2.62 3.69 -3.68
CA ALA A 113 3.40 2.74 -2.87
C ALA A 113 3.71 1.44 -3.65
N ILE A 114 2.75 0.88 -4.40
CA ILE A 114 2.99 -0.29 -5.25
C ILE A 114 4.03 0.02 -6.34
N ALA A 115 3.98 1.21 -6.94
CA ALA A 115 4.97 1.61 -7.93
C ALA A 115 6.38 1.69 -7.32
N LEU A 116 6.53 2.26 -6.12
CA LEU A 116 7.80 2.32 -5.40
C LEU A 116 8.33 0.92 -5.07
N HIS A 117 7.46 0.02 -4.61
CA HIS A 117 7.80 -1.39 -4.35
C HIS A 117 8.34 -2.10 -5.60
N GLN A 118 7.78 -1.80 -6.77
CA GLN A 118 8.24 -2.34 -8.05
C GLN A 118 9.51 -1.67 -8.59
N GLY A 119 10.18 -0.84 -7.80
CA GLY A 119 11.39 -0.10 -8.20
C GLY A 119 11.14 0.97 -9.25
N LYS A 120 9.90 1.48 -9.36
CA LYS A 120 9.51 2.56 -10.29
C LYS A 120 9.42 3.90 -9.56
N ILE A 121 9.38 4.97 -10.33
CA ILE A 121 9.13 6.33 -9.83
C ILE A 121 7.61 6.55 -9.76
N ALA A 122 7.11 6.94 -8.59
CA ALA A 122 5.74 7.38 -8.38
C ALA A 122 5.67 8.92 -8.46
N GLU A 123 5.24 9.45 -9.60
CA GLU A 123 4.94 10.88 -9.74
C GLU A 123 3.54 11.16 -9.17
N MET A 124 3.48 11.92 -8.09
CA MET A 124 2.24 12.35 -7.43
C MET A 124 2.32 13.86 -7.23
N ALA A 125 1.22 14.57 -7.51
CA ALA A 125 1.17 16.02 -7.26
C ALA A 125 1.33 16.33 -5.76
N THR A 126 2.07 17.39 -5.45
CA THR A 126 2.28 17.90 -4.09
C THR A 126 1.01 18.49 -3.49
#